data_AF-A0A5K0VWA9-F1
#
_entry.id   AF-A0A5K0VWA9-F1
#
_cell.length_a   1.000
_cell.length_b   1.000
_cell.length_c   1.000
_cell.angle_alpha   90.00
_cell.angle_beta   90.00
_cell.angle_gamma   90.00
#
_symmetry.space_group_name_H-M   'P 1'
#
loop_
_entity.id
_entity.type
_entity.pdbx_description
1 polymer ?
#
loop_
_entity_poly.entity_id
_entity_poly.type
_entity_poly.pdbx_seq_one_letter_code
_entity_poly.pdbx_strand_id
1 'polypeptide(L)' 'FLRLLEQLGAEVLYSIFAFFCILAAVFVKWNVVETKGKSLQEIEVSFLAAS' A
#
# COMPACT_ATOMS: atom_id res chain seq x y z
N PHE A 1 11.32 -2.02 17.31
CA PHE A 1 12.42 -1.90 16.32
C PHE A 1 13.71 -2.52 16.83
N LEU A 2 14.38 -1.97 17.85
CA LEU A 2 15.66 -2.51 18.35
C LEU A 2 15.63 -3.99 18.75
N ARG A 3 14.59 -4.44 19.48
CA ARG A 3 14.42 -5.87 19.82
C ARG A 3 14.21 -6.78 18.61
N LEU A 4 13.48 -6.31 17.59
CA LEU A 4 13.28 -7.07 16.35
C LEU A 4 14.56 -7.11 15.51
N LEU A 5 15.31 -6.00 15.52
CA LEU A 5 16.61 -5.90 14.86
C LEU A 5 17.63 -6.85 15.51
N GLU A 6 17.62 -6.95 16.84
CA GLU A 6 18.47 -7.88 17.60
C GLU A 6 18.10 -9.35 17.34
N GLN A 7 16.81 -9.66 17.21
CA GLN A 7 16.34 -11.04 16.97
C GLN A 7 16.44 -11.51 15.52
N LEU A 8 16.23 -10.63 14.54
CA LEU A 8 16.12 -10.99 13.12
C LEU A 8 17.32 -10.50 12.28
N GLY A 9 18.08 -9.52 12.78
CA GLY A 9 19.10 -8.83 12.02
C GLY A 9 18.54 -7.75 11.08
N ALA A 10 19.41 -6.84 10.65
CA ALA A 10 19.05 -5.71 9.80
C ALA A 10 18.56 -6.15 8.41
N GLU A 11 19.27 -7.10 7.79
CA GLU A 11 18.97 -7.57 6.43
C GLU A 11 17.55 -8.14 6.35
N VAL A 12 17.24 -9.13 7.19
CA VAL A 12 15.90 -9.77 7.21
C VAL A 12 14.82 -8.75 7.52
N LEU A 13 15.02 -7.91 8.54
CA LEU A 13 14.03 -6.93 8.96
C LEU A 13 13.72 -5.91 7.85
N TYR A 14 14.74 -5.42 7.16
CA TYR A 14 14.55 -4.47 6.06
C TYR A 14 14.02 -5.12 4.79
N SER A 15 14.39 -6.37 4.49
CA SER A 15 13.80 -7.12 3.37
C SER A 15 12.31 -7.36 3.59
N ILE A 16 11.87 -7.69 4.81
CA ILE A 16 10.45 -7.82 5.14
C ILE A 16 9.73 -6.47 4.95
N PHE A 17 10.31 -5.38 5.46
CA PHE A 17 9.72 -4.06 5.29
C PHE A 17 9.60 -3.67 3.81
N ALA A 18 10.66 -3.85 3.03
CA ALA A 18 10.67 -3.59 1.60
C ALA A 18 9.63 -4.42 0.85
N PHE A 19 9.50 -5.71 1.20
CA PHE A 19 8.48 -6.59 0.64
C PHE A 19 7.06 -6.04 0.88
N PHE A 20 6.74 -5.64 2.12
CA PHE A 20 5.44 -5.05 2.42
C PHE A 20 5.22 -3.69 1.75
N CYS A 21 6.26 -2.85 1.60
CA CYS A 21 6.16 -1.62 0.84
C CYS A 21 5.82 -1.88 -0.64
N ILE A 22 6.44 -2.89 -1.25
CA ILE A 22 6.14 -3.27 -2.64
C ILE A 22 4.71 -3.79 -2.74
N LEU A 23 4.29 -4.69 -1.84
CA LEU A 23 2.91 -5.19 -1.81
C LEU A 23 1.89 -4.05 -1.66
N ALA A 24 2.16 -3.09 -0.77
CA ALA A 24 1.30 -1.92 -0.59
C ALA A 24 1.24 -1.05 -1.85
N ALA A 25 2.38 -0.80 -2.50
CA ALA A 25 2.43 -0.03 -3.75
C ALA A 25 1.65 -0.71 -4.88
N VAL A 26 1.80 -2.04 -5.02
CA VAL A 26 1.05 -2.84 -6.01
C VAL A 26 -0.45 -2.81 -5.70
N PHE A 27 -0.82 -2.99 -4.42
CA PHE A 27 -2.21 -2.94 -3.98
C PHE A 27 -2.85 -1.59 -4.33
N VAL A 28 -2.20 -0.48 -3.94
CA VAL A 28 -2.71 0.88 -4.23
C VAL A 28 -2.84 1.10 -5.73
N LYS A 29 -1.83 0.71 -6.51
CA LYS A 29 -1.86 0.87 -7.98
C LYS A 29 -3.04 0.16 -8.64
N TRP A 30 -3.46 -1.00 -8.13
CA TRP A 30 -4.48 -1.83 -8.79
C TRP A 30 -5.86 -1.77 -8.14
N ASN A 31 -5.97 -1.39 -6.87
CA ASN A 31 -7.22 -1.49 -6.11
C ASN A 31 -7.71 -0.14 -5.59
N VAL A 32 -6.89 0.91 -5.64
CA VAL A 32 -7.25 2.22 -5.10
C VAL A 32 -7.44 3.22 -6.24
N VAL A 33 -8.65 3.75 -6.35
CA VAL A 33 -8.98 4.86 -7.25
C VAL A 33 -8.57 6.20 -6.62
N GLU A 34 -8.11 7.14 -7.44
CA GLU A 34 -7.81 8.51 -6.98
C GLU A 34 -9.10 9.21 -6.52
N THR A 35 -9.04 9.83 -5.33
CA THR A 35 -10.17 10.46 -4.63
C THR A 35 -9.95 11.95 -4.39
N LYS A 36 -8.71 12.44 -4.47
CA LYS A 36 -8.38 13.84 -4.17
C LYS A 36 -9.09 14.78 -5.15
N GLY A 37 -9.87 15.71 -4.60
CA GLY A 37 -10.55 16.75 -5.38
C GLY A 37 -11.80 16.29 -6.13
N LYS A 38 -12.23 15.03 -5.96
CA LYS A 38 -13.48 14.50 -6.53
C LYS A 38 -14.62 14.61 -5.53
N SER A 39 -15.83 14.86 -6.02
CA SER A 39 -17.07 14.68 -5.29
C SER A 39 -17.37 13.19 -5.05
N LEU A 40 -18.28 12.88 -4.13
CA LEU A 40 -18.66 11.50 -3.83
C LEU A 40 -19.23 10.77 -5.05
N GLN A 41 -20.02 11.46 -5.86
CA GLN A 41 -20.60 10.91 -7.08
C GLN A 41 -19.52 10.58 -8.12
N GLU A 42 -18.51 11.43 -8.28
CA GLU A 42 -17.37 11.16 -9.17
C GLU A 42 -16.51 9.99 -8.69
N ILE A 43 -16.36 9.83 -7.36
CA ILE A 43 -15.68 8.68 -6.76
C ILE A 43 -16.48 7.40 -7.02
N GLU A 44 -17.80 7.42 -6.83
CA GLU A 44 -18.69 6.28 -7.07
C GLU A 44 -18.63 5.83 -8.54
N VAL A 45 -18.70 6.77 -9.49
CA VAL A 45 -18.52 6.46 -10.93
C VAL A 45 -17.13 5.89 -11.21
N SER A 46 -16.07 6.46 -10.63
CA SER A 46 -14.71 5.95 -10.80
C SER A 46 -14.56 4.53 -10.27
N PHE A 47 -15.21 4.22 -9.15
CA PHE A 47 -15.20 2.89 -8.54
C PHE A 47 -15.98 1.87 -9.38
N LEU A 48 -17.20 2.22 -9.83
CA LEU A 48 -18.03 1.36 -10.69
C LEU A 48 -17.41 1.11 -12.08
N ALA A 49 -16.64 2.06 -12.60
CA ALA A 49 -15.91 1.89 -13.87
C ALA A 49 -14.63 1.03 -13.72
N ALA A 50 -14.11 0.89 -12.49
CA ALA A 50 -12.92 0.11 -12.18
C ALA A 50 -13.23 -1.34 -11.76
N SER A 51 -14.49 -1.65 -11.38
CA SER A 51 -15.00 -2.98 -11.05
C SER A 51 -15.49 -3.75 -12.28
#